data_AF-A0A7J7FVW8-F1
#
_entry.id   AF-A0A7J7FVW8-F1
#
_cell.length_a   1.000
_cell.length_b   1.000
_cell.length_c   1.000
_cell.angle_alpha   90.00
_cell.angle_beta   90.00
_cell.angle_gamma   90.00
#
_symmetry.space_group_name_H-M   'P 1'
#
loop_
_entity.id
_entity.type
_entity.pdbx_description
1 polymer ?
#
loop_
_entity_poly.entity_id
_entity_poly.type
_entity_poly.pdbx_seq_one_letter_code
_entity_poly.pdbx_strand_id
1 'polypeptide(L)'
;MAYNTNPSNPNEDHNRRLYNPYQDLQLPIQTLYKLPTSPEFLFSEESLSQRRSWGENLTYYTGIGYLSGSLAGAGKGLVEGIKASENGDSVKLKVNRMLNGSGHTGRRLGNRAGVMGLL
;
A
#
# COMPACT_ATOMS: atom_id res chain seq x y z
N MET A 1 53.14 6.36 -2.81
CA MET A 1 51.76 6.55 -3.33
C MET A 1 51.14 7.72 -2.60
N ALA A 2 50.75 8.79 -3.31
CA ALA A 2 50.11 9.95 -2.69
C ALA A 2 48.67 9.57 -2.30
N TYR A 3 48.36 9.61 -1.01
CA TYR A 3 46.99 9.57 -0.53
C TYR A 3 46.35 10.91 -0.92
N ASN A 4 45.43 10.86 -1.88
CA ASN A 4 44.61 12.00 -2.22
C ASN A 4 43.64 12.26 -1.05
N THR A 5 43.99 13.18 -0.16
CA THR A 5 43.06 13.70 0.85
C THR A 5 42.04 14.56 0.12
N ASN A 6 40.98 13.92 -0.36
CA ASN A 6 39.78 14.62 -0.77
C ASN A 6 39.30 15.42 0.46
N PRO A 7 39.13 16.76 0.38
CA PRO A 7 38.68 17.53 1.53
C PRO A 7 37.31 16.99 1.94
N SER A 8 37.24 16.35 3.11
CA SER A 8 35.99 15.87 3.70
C SER A 8 35.05 17.07 3.86
N ASN A 9 33.97 17.07 3.08
CA ASN A 9 32.94 18.09 3.14
C ASN A 9 32.39 18.09 4.58
N PRO A 10 32.53 19.17 5.37
CA PRO A 10 32.25 19.18 6.82
C PRO A 10 30.80 18.81 7.17
N ASN A 11 29.92 18.85 6.16
CA ASN A 11 28.51 18.50 6.27
C ASN A 11 28.25 16.97 6.25
N GLU A 12 29.08 16.14 5.61
CA GLU A 12 28.89 14.67 5.59
C GLU A 12 29.27 13.99 6.91
N ASP A 13 30.21 14.58 7.65
CA ASP A 13 30.70 14.08 8.93
C ASP A 13 29.67 14.19 10.07
N HIS A 14 28.64 15.02 9.90
CA HIS A 14 27.56 15.19 10.88
C HIS A 14 26.51 14.06 10.88
N ASN A 15 26.35 13.32 9.77
CA ASN A 15 25.38 12.21 9.63
C ASN A 15 26.04 10.82 9.72
N ARG A 16 27.28 10.76 10.20
CA ARG A 16 28.03 9.52 10.35
C ARG A 16 28.48 9.36 11.79
N ARG A 17 28.08 8.25 12.40
CA ARG A 17 28.53 7.86 13.74
C ARG A 17 29.86 7.12 13.62
N LEU A 18 30.89 7.63 14.28
CA LEU A 18 32.16 6.93 14.40
C LEU A 18 31.99 5.74 15.35
N TYR A 19 32.19 4.54 14.83
CA TYR A 19 32.16 3.28 15.57
C TYR A 19 33.48 2.54 15.36
N ASN A 20 34.47 2.82 16.20
CA ASN A 20 35.78 2.18 16.14
C ASN A 20 36.01 1.25 17.35
N PRO A 21 35.88 -0.08 17.19
CA PRO A 21 36.10 -1.03 18.28
C PRO A 21 37.57 -1.27 18.63
N TYR A 22 38.52 -0.80 17.81
CA TYR A 22 39.97 -1.01 17.99
C TYR A 22 40.73 0.30 18.18
N GLN A 23 40.11 1.26 18.86
CA GLN A 23 40.69 2.58 19.14
C GLN A 23 42.11 2.50 19.74
N ASP A 24 42.39 1.48 20.55
CA ASP A 24 43.67 1.34 21.25
C ASP A 24 44.81 0.88 20.35
N LEU A 25 44.47 0.34 19.17
CA LEU A 25 45.42 -0.02 18.14
C LEU A 25 45.55 1.21 17.23
N GLN A 26 46.64 1.98 17.39
CA GLN A 26 46.90 3.24 16.69
C GLN A 26 47.10 3.03 15.17
N LEU A 27 46.04 2.63 14.49
CA LEU A 27 46.03 2.33 13.06
C LEU A 27 45.54 3.56 12.30
N PRO A 28 46.19 3.92 11.18
CA PRO A 28 45.85 5.11 10.39
C PRO A 28 44.56 4.95 9.54
N ILE A 29 43.59 4.12 9.96
CA ILE A 29 42.46 3.65 9.12
C ILE A 29 41.09 4.12 9.66
N GLN A 30 41.04 5.33 10.23
CA GLN A 30 39.86 5.83 10.97
C GLN A 30 38.60 6.08 10.11
N THR A 31 38.76 6.20 8.79
CA THR A 31 37.65 6.50 7.85
C THR A 31 36.71 5.32 7.62
N LEU A 32 37.17 4.07 7.80
CA LEU A 32 36.36 2.86 7.59
C LEU A 32 35.29 2.63 8.66
N TYR A 33 35.44 3.31 9.80
CA TYR A 33 34.59 3.14 10.98
C TYR A 33 33.53 4.24 11.13
N LYS A 34 33.41 5.13 10.14
CA LYS A 34 32.36 6.16 10.10
C LYS A 34 31.10 5.56 9.47
N LEU A 35 30.20 5.03 10.29
CA LEU A 35 28.94 4.43 9.80
C LEU A 35 27.88 5.51 9.59
N PRO A 36 27.10 5.48 8.49
CA PRO A 36 25.98 6.38 8.30
C PRO A 36 24.87 6.10 9.33
N THR A 37 24.25 7.16 9.85
CA THR A 37 23.13 7.05 10.80
C THR A 37 21.78 6.81 10.13
N SER A 38 21.75 6.81 8.79
CA SER A 38 20.60 6.50 7.95
C SER A 38 20.95 5.40 6.95
N PRO A 39 19.97 4.60 6.50
CA PRO A 39 20.19 3.60 5.47
C PRO A 39 20.67 4.27 4.18
N GLU A 40 21.76 3.75 3.62
CA GLU A 40 22.27 4.17 2.31
C GLU A 40 21.75 3.19 1.29
N PHE A 41 20.96 3.68 0.34
CA PHE A 41 20.34 2.84 -0.67
C PHE A 41 21.31 2.61 -1.83
N LEU A 42 21.56 1.35 -2.14
CA LEU A 42 22.39 0.96 -3.29
C LEU A 42 21.68 1.22 -4.62
N PHE A 43 20.34 1.19 -4.59
CA PHE A 43 19.49 1.52 -5.72
C PHE A 43 18.57 2.66 -5.34
N SER A 44 18.54 3.68 -6.20
CA SER A 44 17.62 4.80 -6.06
C SER A 44 16.17 4.33 -5.89
N GLU A 45 15.75 3.26 -6.59
CA GLU A 45 14.43 2.64 -6.46
C GLU A 45 14.08 2.11 -5.05
N GLU A 46 15.04 1.54 -4.32
CA GLU A 46 14.78 1.01 -2.96
C GLU A 46 14.62 2.12 -1.93
N SER A 47 15.20 3.30 -2.18
CA SER A 47 14.96 4.50 -1.38
C SER A 47 13.53 5.02 -1.53
N LEU A 48 12.90 4.72 -2.68
CA LEU A 48 11.57 5.22 -3.04
C LEU A 48 10.43 4.31 -2.54
N SER A 49 10.71 3.06 -2.15
CA SER A 49 9.68 2.06 -1.77
C SER A 49 9.33 2.06 -0.28
N GLN A 50 9.76 3.05 0.51
CA GLN A 50 9.71 2.93 1.97
C GLN A 50 8.33 3.17 2.60
N ARG A 51 7.33 3.75 1.89
CA ARG A 51 5.91 3.73 2.31
C ARG A 51 5.02 3.74 1.08
N ARG A 52 4.08 2.79 1.02
CA ARG A 52 2.97 2.79 0.06
C ARG A 52 2.39 4.20 -0.01
N SER A 53 2.37 4.80 -1.19
CA SER A 53 2.00 6.21 -1.37
C SER A 53 0.61 6.45 -0.79
N TRP A 54 0.36 7.65 -0.26
CA TRP A 54 -0.95 7.97 0.30
C TRP A 54 -2.10 7.69 -0.69
N GLY A 55 -1.88 7.98 -1.98
CA GLY A 55 -2.85 7.66 -3.05
C GLY A 55 -2.97 6.16 -3.35
N GLU A 56 -1.89 5.40 -3.20
CA GLU A 56 -1.93 3.93 -3.32
C GLU A 56 -2.72 3.31 -2.17
N ASN A 57 -2.56 3.83 -0.95
CA ASN A 57 -3.37 3.42 0.20
C ASN A 57 -4.85 3.80 0.00
N LEU A 58 -5.13 5.01 -0.47
CA LEU A 58 -6.49 5.49 -0.73
C LEU A 58 -7.21 4.60 -1.74
N THR A 59 -6.57 4.35 -2.88
CA THR A 59 -7.12 3.49 -3.94
C THR A 59 -7.25 2.04 -3.47
N TYR A 60 -6.31 1.57 -2.66
CA TYR A 60 -6.32 0.21 -2.13
C TYR A 60 -7.46 -0.01 -1.13
N TYR A 61 -7.59 0.85 -0.12
CA TYR A 61 -8.63 0.73 0.91
C TYR A 61 -10.02 1.02 0.37
N THR A 62 -10.17 2.06 -0.44
CA THR A 62 -11.45 2.36 -1.11
C THR A 62 -11.81 1.27 -2.10
N GLY A 63 -10.84 0.77 -2.87
CA GLY A 63 -11.06 -0.29 -3.85
C GLY A 63 -11.49 -1.60 -3.20
N ILE A 64 -10.80 -2.03 -2.14
CA ILE A 64 -11.17 -3.24 -1.39
C ILE A 64 -12.49 -3.06 -0.65
N GLY A 65 -12.73 -1.89 -0.04
CA GLY A 65 -14.01 -1.56 0.60
C GLY A 65 -15.16 -1.60 -0.40
N TYR A 66 -14.97 -1.00 -1.59
CA TYR A 66 -15.97 -1.01 -2.65
C TYR A 66 -16.23 -2.42 -3.19
N LEU A 67 -15.18 -3.20 -3.48
CA LEU A 67 -15.32 -4.56 -4.01
C LEU A 67 -15.98 -5.49 -2.99
N SER A 68 -15.55 -5.47 -1.73
CA SER A 68 -16.14 -6.28 -0.67
C SER A 68 -17.61 -5.94 -0.41
N GLY A 69 -17.94 -4.64 -0.33
CA GLY A 69 -19.32 -4.19 -0.21
C GLY A 69 -20.17 -4.54 -1.43
N SER A 70 -19.60 -4.45 -2.63
CA SER A 70 -20.29 -4.80 -3.87
C SER A 70 -20.60 -6.29 -3.97
N LEU A 71 -19.64 -7.15 -3.61
CA LEU A 71 -19.82 -8.60 -3.60
C LEU A 71 -20.89 -9.02 -2.58
N ALA A 72 -20.80 -8.50 -1.36
CA ALA A 72 -21.80 -8.76 -0.32
C ALA A 72 -23.19 -8.27 -0.72
N GLY A 73 -23.29 -7.06 -1.29
CA GLY A 73 -24.54 -6.48 -1.76
C GLY A 73 -25.13 -7.21 -2.97
N ALA A 74 -24.29 -7.66 -3.91
CA ALA A 74 -24.73 -8.45 -5.04
C ALA A 74 -25.30 -9.80 -4.59
N GLY A 75 -24.61 -10.50 -3.68
CA GLY A 75 -25.10 -11.76 -3.11
C GLY A 75 -26.45 -11.58 -2.40
N LYS A 76 -26.58 -10.54 -1.57
CA LYS A 76 -27.85 -10.19 -0.92
C LYS A 76 -28.95 -9.89 -1.95
N GLY A 77 -28.67 -9.06 -2.95
CA GLY A 77 -29.63 -8.68 -3.99
C GLY A 77 -30.04 -9.84 -4.90
N LEU A 78 -29.16 -10.83 -5.11
CA LEU A 78 -29.51 -12.08 -5.78
C LEU A 78 -30.51 -12.90 -4.96
N VAL A 79 -30.25 -13.09 -3.66
CA VAL A 79 -31.15 -13.85 -2.77
C VAL A 79 -32.52 -13.17 -2.68
N GLU A 80 -32.56 -11.85 -2.56
CA GLU A 80 -33.80 -11.06 -2.58
C GLU A 80 -34.51 -11.16 -3.94
N GLY A 81 -33.76 -11.10 -5.05
CA GLY A 81 -34.31 -11.27 -6.40
C GLY A 81 -34.90 -12.66 -6.66
N ILE A 82 -34.30 -13.71 -6.10
CA ILE A 82 -34.82 -15.09 -6.15
C ILE A 82 -36.09 -15.20 -5.30
N LYS A 83 -36.08 -14.67 -4.08
CA LYS A 83 -37.27 -14.70 -3.19
C LYS A 83 -38.45 -13.90 -3.74
N ALA A 84 -38.18 -12.82 -4.46
CA ALA A 84 -39.20 -11.99 -5.11
C ALA A 84 -39.64 -12.52 -6.49
N SER A 85 -39.14 -13.69 -6.92
CA SER A 85 -39.59 -14.33 -8.16
C SER A 85 -40.87 -15.12 -7.88
N GLU A 86 -41.93 -14.84 -8.64
CA GLU A 86 -43.18 -15.60 -8.54
C GLU A 86 -43.12 -16.90 -9.37
N ASN A 87 -43.96 -17.87 -8.98
CA ASN A 87 -44.02 -19.20 -9.60
C ASN A 87 -44.68 -19.24 -10.99
N GLY A 88 -45.07 -18.10 -11.56
CA GLY A 88 -45.57 -17.96 -12.93
C GLY A 88 -44.67 -17.15 -13.88
N ASP A 89 -43.56 -16.59 -13.38
CA ASP A 89 -42.70 -15.72 -14.19
C ASP A 89 -41.93 -16.51 -15.25
N SER A 90 -41.83 -15.95 -16.46
CA SER A 90 -40.95 -16.49 -17.49
C SER A 90 -39.48 -16.40 -17.05
N VAL A 91 -38.64 -17.34 -17.48
CA VAL A 91 -37.21 -17.37 -17.13
C VAL A 91 -36.51 -16.02 -17.42
N LYS A 92 -36.94 -15.30 -18.46
CA LYS A 92 -36.43 -13.96 -18.80
C LYS A 92 -36.73 -12.92 -17.72
N LEU A 93 -37.97 -12.90 -17.20
CA LEU A 93 -38.38 -11.99 -16.13
C LEU A 93 -37.63 -12.28 -14.83
N LYS A 94 -37.45 -13.57 -14.51
CA LYS A 94 -36.70 -14.01 -13.33
C LYS A 94 -35.25 -13.54 -13.36
N VAL A 95 -34.55 -13.78 -14.47
CA VAL A 95 -33.15 -13.38 -14.64
C VAL A 95 -33.01 -11.85 -14.60
N ASN A 96 -33.89 -11.11 -15.27
CA ASN A 96 -33.84 -9.64 -15.25
C ASN A 96 -34.02 -9.09 -13.83
N ARG A 97 -34.97 -9.64 -13.07
CA ARG A 97 -35.18 -9.24 -11.67
C ARG A 97 -33.97 -9.55 -10.79
N MET A 98 -33.38 -10.74 -10.91
CA MET A 98 -32.18 -11.13 -10.15
C MET A 98 -30.99 -10.22 -10.46
N LEU A 99 -30.73 -9.95 -11.74
CA LEU A 99 -29.62 -9.08 -12.16
C LEU A 99 -29.83 -7.63 -11.73
N ASN A 100 -31.06 -7.12 -11.85
CA ASN A 100 -31.37 -5.75 -11.43
C ASN A 100 -31.28 -5.61 -9.91
N GLY A 101 -31.77 -6.61 -9.16
CA GLY A 101 -31.68 -6.65 -7.69
C GLY A 101 -30.24 -6.73 -7.18
N SER A 102 -29.42 -7.59 -7.77
CA SER A 102 -28.01 -7.76 -7.40
C SER A 102 -27.16 -6.55 -7.78
N GLY A 103 -27.32 -6.00 -8.98
CA GLY A 103 -26.60 -4.80 -9.43
C GLY A 103 -26.93 -3.57 -8.58
N HIS A 104 -28.22 -3.33 -8.32
CA HIS A 104 -28.65 -2.20 -7.52
C HIS A 104 -28.14 -2.28 -6.07
N THR A 105 -28.28 -3.46 -5.44
CA THR A 105 -27.86 -3.67 -4.04
C THR A 105 -26.34 -3.70 -3.90
N GLY A 106 -25.65 -4.33 -4.86
CA GLY A 106 -24.19 -4.34 -4.96
C GLY A 106 -23.62 -2.93 -5.03
N ARG A 107 -24.10 -2.10 -5.97
CA ARG A 107 -23.61 -0.71 -6.08
C ARG A 107 -23.89 0.12 -4.83
N ARG A 108 -25.06 -0.07 -4.20
CA ARG A 108 -25.42 0.64 -2.97
C ARG A 108 -24.50 0.29 -1.79
N LEU A 109 -24.25 -1.00 -1.56
CA LEU A 109 -23.38 -1.45 -0.46
C LEU A 109 -21.90 -1.19 -0.76
N GLY A 110 -21.48 -1.38 -2.01
CA GLY A 110 -20.14 -1.05 -2.49
C GLY A 110 -19.79 0.41 -2.27
N ASN A 111 -20.65 1.34 -2.69
CA ASN A 111 -20.42 2.77 -2.43
C ASN A 111 -20.32 3.10 -0.94
N ARG A 112 -21.17 2.49 -0.09
CA ARG A 112 -21.14 2.71 1.37
C ARG A 112 -19.85 2.19 2.00
N ALA A 113 -19.43 0.98 1.65
CA ALA A 113 -18.21 0.38 2.18
C ALA A 113 -16.93 1.01 1.60
N GLY A 114 -16.95 1.42 0.33
CA GLY A 114 -15.87 2.16 -0.30
C GLY A 114 -15.62 3.52 0.35
N VAL A 115 -16.68 4.26 0.70
CA VAL A 115 -16.56 5.54 1.42
C VAL A 115 -15.92 5.36 2.80
N MET A 116 -16.16 4.23 3.48
CA MET A 116 -15.47 3.92 4.75
C MET A 116 -13.96 3.68 4.55
N GLY A 117 -13.53 3.26 3.36
CA GLY A 117 -12.11 3.11 3.01
C GLY A 117 -11.43 4.42 2.60
N LEU A 118 -12.18 5.52 2.49
CA LEU A 118 -11.65 6.89 2.34
C LEU A 118 -11.37 7.56 3.69
N LEU A 119 -11.99 7.05 4.78
CA LEU A 119 -11.81 7.51 6.16
C LEU A 119 -10.57 6.87 6.79
#